data_AF-A0A348XKS3-F1
#
_entry.id   AF-A0A348XKS3-F1
#
_cell.length_a   1.000
_cell.length_b   1.000
_cell.length_c   1.000
_cell.angle_alpha   90.00
_cell.angle_beta   90.00
_cell.angle_gamma   90.00
#
_symmetry.space_group_name_H-M   'P 1'
#
loop_
_entity.id
_entity.type
_entity.pdbx_description
1 polymer ?
#
loop_
_entity_poly.entity_id
_entity_poly.type
_entity_poly.pdbx_seq_one_letter_code
_entity_poly.pdbx_strand_id
1 'polypeptide(L)'
;MKQFLTDLRDLGRVKVPSSLHSLEADLDASTLEPLLREIHDKWALRELIKADPMPELDVWVMADAARLLYRLCQFVVCREADAACIQRAIEELPLPGETANDIYSVDVMLRYLPDLAKIAKRVAMGDPLNDALTELGKAWPLSSVGMPSVGAVQPEAMILDSPVLKALYVDRILATNDVRRVLKGPIYDAVKAAIGGFPQLAPKIARYVKATPASRLGR
;
A
#
# COMPACT_ATOMS: atom_id res chain seq x y z
N MET A 1 -16.85 10.36 6.30
CA MET A 1 -15.62 10.33 5.48
C MET A 1 -14.79 11.60 5.54
N LYS A 2 -15.35 12.81 5.28
CA LYS A 2 -14.56 14.06 5.28
C LYS A 2 -13.72 14.22 6.55
N GLN A 3 -14.33 14.09 7.73
CA GLN A 3 -13.60 14.13 9.00
C GLN A 3 -12.53 13.05 9.11
N PHE A 4 -12.82 11.83 8.68
CA PHE A 4 -11.85 10.73 8.66
C PHE A 4 -10.62 11.08 7.80
N LEU A 5 -10.83 11.62 6.60
CA LEU A 5 -9.74 12.00 5.69
C LEU A 5 -8.95 13.20 6.24
N THR A 6 -9.62 14.19 6.82
CA THR A 6 -8.97 15.32 7.51
C THR A 6 -8.10 14.81 8.67
N ASP A 7 -8.64 13.95 9.54
CA ASP A 7 -7.90 13.39 10.67
C ASP A 7 -6.72 12.52 10.21
N LEU A 8 -6.93 11.70 9.16
CA LEU A 8 -5.88 10.87 8.56
C LEU A 8 -4.74 11.74 8.02
N ARG A 9 -5.08 12.81 7.30
CA ARG A 9 -4.12 13.78 6.76
C ARG A 9 -3.34 14.47 7.87
N ASP A 10 -4.04 15.05 8.85
CA ASP A 10 -3.44 15.98 9.81
C ASP A 10 -2.78 15.28 10.99
N LEU A 11 -3.41 14.22 11.50
CA LEU A 11 -3.01 13.54 12.72
C LEU A 11 -2.39 12.18 12.48
N GLY A 12 -2.59 11.58 11.29
CA GLY A 12 -2.21 10.19 11.02
C GLY A 12 -2.94 9.18 11.89
N ARG A 13 -4.05 9.59 12.52
CA ARG A 13 -4.89 8.80 13.41
C ARG A 13 -6.33 9.17 13.15
N VAL A 14 -7.22 8.20 13.20
CA VAL A 14 -8.62 8.36 12.81
C VAL A 14 -9.55 7.79 13.87
N LYS A 15 -10.74 8.36 13.98
CA LYS A 15 -11.86 7.75 14.69
C LYS A 15 -12.85 7.22 13.66
N VAL A 16 -13.27 5.98 13.85
CA VAL A 16 -14.31 5.35 13.03
C VAL A 16 -15.44 4.86 13.94
N PRO A 17 -16.70 4.96 13.51
CA PRO A 17 -17.82 4.45 14.28
C PRO A 17 -17.75 2.92 14.37
N SER A 18 -18.15 2.38 15.52
CA SER A 18 -18.18 0.94 15.80
C SER A 18 -19.38 0.21 15.17
N SER A 19 -20.30 0.94 14.55
CA SER A 19 -21.43 0.41 13.80
C SER A 19 -21.19 0.46 12.29
N LEU A 20 -21.54 -0.61 11.60
CA LEU A 20 -21.54 -0.68 10.14
C LEU A 20 -22.78 0.02 9.59
N HIS A 21 -22.73 1.35 9.47
CA HIS A 21 -23.73 2.08 8.71
C HIS A 21 -23.44 2.03 7.20
N SER A 22 -24.48 2.10 6.39
CA SER A 22 -24.35 2.24 4.94
C SER A 22 -23.62 3.55 4.60
N LEU A 23 -22.68 3.51 3.65
CA LEU A 23 -21.91 4.67 3.18
C LEU A 23 -22.73 5.55 2.19
N GLU A 24 -23.99 5.22 1.96
CA GLU A 24 -24.71 5.47 0.70
C GLU A 24 -25.15 6.93 0.42
N ALA A 25 -24.97 7.91 1.29
CA ALA A 25 -25.61 9.24 1.07
C ALA A 25 -24.66 10.45 0.86
N ASP A 26 -23.45 10.49 1.42
CA ASP A 26 -22.70 11.77 1.56
C ASP A 26 -21.37 11.85 0.78
N LEU A 27 -21.09 10.92 -0.13
CA LEU A 27 -19.71 10.53 -0.46
C LEU A 27 -19.42 10.39 -1.95
N ASP A 28 -19.98 11.23 -2.82
CA ASP A 28 -19.52 11.28 -4.21
C ASP A 28 -18.03 11.73 -4.29
N ALA A 29 -17.29 11.32 -5.32
CA ALA A 29 -15.86 11.65 -5.41
C ALA A 29 -15.60 13.15 -5.64
N SER A 30 -16.48 13.87 -6.34
CA SER A 30 -16.37 15.33 -6.52
C SER A 30 -16.44 16.09 -5.20
N THR A 31 -17.22 15.57 -4.25
CA THR A 31 -17.32 16.13 -2.90
C THR A 31 -16.06 15.88 -2.05
N LEU A 32 -15.29 14.85 -2.36
CA LEU A 32 -14.03 14.48 -1.68
C LEU A 32 -12.79 15.00 -2.40
N GLU A 33 -12.89 15.36 -3.67
CA GLU A 33 -11.78 15.71 -4.56
C GLU A 33 -10.80 16.74 -3.95
N PRO A 34 -11.25 17.89 -3.40
CA PRO A 34 -10.31 18.87 -2.84
C PRO A 34 -9.44 18.27 -1.73
N LEU A 35 -10.04 17.44 -0.87
CA LEU A 35 -9.36 16.82 0.26
C LEU A 35 -8.42 15.69 -0.19
N LEU A 36 -8.83 14.91 -1.19
CA LEU A 36 -7.99 13.86 -1.79
C LEU A 36 -6.76 14.47 -2.47
N ARG A 37 -6.92 15.58 -3.20
CA ARG A 37 -5.79 16.33 -3.78
C ARG A 37 -4.86 16.88 -2.72
N GLU A 38 -5.39 17.46 -1.63
CA GLU A 38 -4.55 17.93 -0.52
C GLU A 38 -3.77 16.80 0.18
N ILE A 39 -4.37 15.61 0.31
CA ILE A 39 -3.68 14.40 0.80
C ILE A 39 -2.56 14.02 -0.16
N HIS A 40 -2.85 13.95 -1.46
CA HIS A 40 -1.86 13.66 -2.50
C HIS A 40 -0.69 14.65 -2.45
N ASP A 41 -0.96 15.95 -2.48
CA ASP A 41 0.07 16.98 -2.54
C ASP A 41 0.98 16.93 -1.30
N LYS A 42 0.39 16.70 -0.12
CA LYS A 42 1.15 16.49 1.12
C LYS A 42 2.12 15.31 1.02
N TRP A 43 1.70 14.24 0.35
CA TRP A 43 2.54 13.06 0.15
C TRP A 43 3.57 13.24 -0.95
N ALA A 44 3.19 13.80 -2.09
CA ALA A 44 4.10 14.14 -3.18
C ALA A 44 5.26 15.03 -2.70
N LEU A 45 4.97 16.03 -1.86
CA LEU A 45 5.98 16.89 -1.23
C LEU A 45 6.93 16.13 -0.29
N ARG A 46 6.43 15.10 0.42
CA ARG A 46 7.23 14.32 1.37
C ARG A 46 8.11 13.28 0.70
N GLU A 47 7.63 12.68 -0.39
CA GLU A 47 8.36 11.63 -1.09
C GLU A 47 9.49 12.20 -1.96
N LEU A 48 9.51 13.52 -2.23
CA LEU A 48 10.55 14.21 -2.99
C LEU A 48 10.98 13.39 -4.22
N ILE A 49 10.02 12.75 -4.90
CA ILE A 49 10.32 11.86 -6.01
C ILE A 49 10.87 12.74 -7.13
N LYS A 50 12.19 12.69 -7.32
CA LYS A 50 12.90 13.47 -8.34
C LYS A 50 12.72 12.90 -9.76
N ALA A 51 11.93 11.83 -9.90
CA ALA A 51 11.66 11.19 -11.18
C ALA A 51 10.43 11.84 -11.83
N ASP A 52 10.62 12.25 -13.08
CA ASP A 52 9.63 12.93 -13.93
C ASP A 52 9.36 12.01 -15.15
N PRO A 53 8.10 11.78 -15.55
CA PRO A 53 6.85 12.30 -14.97
C PRO A 53 6.30 11.49 -13.80
N MET A 54 5.69 12.20 -12.85
CA MET A 54 4.85 11.62 -11.80
C MET A 54 3.57 11.06 -12.43
N PRO A 55 3.11 9.85 -12.05
CA PRO A 55 1.79 9.36 -12.46
C PRO A 55 0.71 10.37 -12.11
N GLU A 56 -0.23 10.56 -13.03
CA GLU A 56 -1.38 11.43 -12.78
C GLU A 56 -2.32 10.78 -11.78
N LEU A 57 -2.98 11.61 -10.97
CA LEU A 57 -3.93 11.14 -9.97
C LEU A 57 -5.32 10.95 -10.60
N ASP A 58 -5.83 9.72 -10.54
CA ASP A 58 -7.25 9.44 -10.75
C ASP A 58 -7.99 9.58 -9.41
N VAL A 59 -8.76 10.65 -9.30
CA VAL A 59 -9.50 11.00 -8.08
C VAL A 59 -10.62 10.00 -7.78
N TRP A 60 -11.21 9.38 -8.79
CA TRP A 60 -12.30 8.41 -8.60
C TRP A 60 -11.74 7.11 -8.03
N VAL A 61 -10.65 6.61 -8.61
CA VAL A 61 -9.91 5.45 -8.12
C VAL A 61 -9.39 5.69 -6.69
N MET A 62 -8.82 6.88 -6.44
CA MET A 62 -8.37 7.26 -5.09
C MET A 62 -9.55 7.32 -4.10
N ALA A 63 -10.72 7.80 -4.53
CA ALA A 63 -11.92 7.84 -3.69
C ALA A 63 -12.41 6.44 -3.32
N ASP A 64 -12.36 5.47 -4.23
CA ASP A 64 -12.68 4.07 -3.95
C ASP A 64 -11.69 3.46 -2.95
N ALA A 65 -10.39 3.71 -3.13
CA ALA A 65 -9.37 3.30 -2.17
C ALA A 65 -9.55 3.95 -0.79
N ALA A 66 -10.00 5.21 -0.74
CA ALA A 66 -10.32 5.89 0.51
C ALA A 66 -11.55 5.28 1.21
N ARG A 67 -12.59 4.92 0.44
CA ARG A 67 -13.78 4.21 0.96
C ARG A 67 -13.38 2.85 1.52
N LEU A 68 -12.56 2.09 0.80
CA LEU A 68 -12.05 0.81 1.29
C LEU A 68 -11.23 0.99 2.57
N LEU A 69 -10.28 1.92 2.61
CA LEU A 69 -9.47 2.15 3.82
C LEU A 69 -10.35 2.46 5.04
N TYR A 70 -11.36 3.32 4.86
CA TYR A 70 -12.33 3.61 5.92
C TYR A 70 -13.07 2.34 6.39
N ARG A 71 -13.55 1.51 5.45
CA ARG A 71 -14.21 0.23 5.77
C ARG A 71 -13.30 -0.72 6.52
N LEU A 72 -12.06 -0.89 6.07
CA LEU A 72 -11.10 -1.77 6.75
C LEU A 72 -10.79 -1.25 8.17
N CYS A 73 -10.71 0.07 8.37
CA CYS A 73 -10.62 0.64 9.71
C CYS A 73 -11.86 0.32 10.56
N GLN A 74 -13.07 0.37 9.98
CA GLN A 74 -14.28 -0.04 10.69
C GLN A 74 -14.24 -1.51 11.09
N PHE A 75 -13.81 -2.42 10.23
CA PHE A 75 -13.72 -3.85 10.54
C PHE A 75 -12.72 -4.16 11.67
N VAL A 76 -11.68 -3.35 11.84
CA VAL A 76 -10.79 -3.46 13.02
C VAL A 76 -11.54 -3.20 14.34
N VAL A 77 -12.54 -2.33 14.33
CA VAL A 77 -13.30 -1.92 15.53
C VAL A 77 -14.60 -2.71 15.69
N CYS A 78 -15.26 -3.06 14.59
CA CYS A 78 -16.55 -3.75 14.54
C CYS A 78 -16.36 -5.23 14.24
N ARG A 79 -16.40 -6.06 15.30
CA ARG A 79 -16.18 -7.52 15.20
C ARG A 79 -17.38 -8.33 14.73
N GLU A 80 -18.50 -7.68 14.47
CA GLU A 80 -19.71 -8.33 13.95
C GLU A 80 -19.66 -8.53 12.44
N ALA A 81 -18.66 -7.94 11.77
CA ALA A 81 -18.43 -8.15 10.35
C ALA A 81 -17.98 -9.59 10.10
N ASP A 82 -18.76 -10.33 9.31
CA ASP A 82 -18.36 -11.64 8.82
C ASP A 82 -17.40 -11.54 7.62
N ALA A 83 -16.80 -12.68 7.26
CA ALA A 83 -15.88 -12.76 6.13
C ALA A 83 -16.52 -12.28 4.81
N ALA A 84 -17.82 -12.52 4.61
CA ALA A 84 -18.54 -12.12 3.40
C ALA A 84 -18.74 -10.59 3.32
N CYS A 85 -18.97 -9.93 4.45
CA CYS A 85 -19.03 -8.48 4.53
C CYS A 85 -17.67 -7.84 4.22
N ILE A 86 -16.59 -8.39 4.76
CA ILE A 86 -15.23 -7.92 4.53
C ILE A 86 -14.84 -8.11 3.05
N GLN A 87 -15.12 -9.28 2.50
CA GLN A 87 -14.78 -9.62 1.12
C GLN A 87 -15.52 -8.72 0.12
N ARG A 88 -16.82 -8.47 0.32
CA ARG A 88 -17.59 -7.54 -0.53
C ARG A 88 -16.99 -6.13 -0.56
N ALA A 89 -16.54 -5.62 0.60
CA ALA A 89 -15.92 -4.31 0.64
C ALA A 89 -14.60 -4.26 -0.16
N ILE A 90 -13.82 -5.34 -0.17
CA ILE A 90 -12.59 -5.45 -0.97
C ILE A 90 -12.90 -5.53 -2.46
N GLU A 91 -13.95 -6.27 -2.84
CA GLU A 91 -14.40 -6.42 -4.23
C GLU A 91 -14.98 -5.13 -4.82
N GLU A 92 -15.36 -4.16 -3.99
CA GLU A 92 -15.76 -2.81 -4.44
C GLU A 92 -14.56 -2.00 -4.97
N LEU A 93 -13.33 -2.32 -4.56
CA LEU A 93 -12.15 -1.69 -5.13
C LEU A 93 -11.90 -2.31 -6.51
N PRO A 94 -11.72 -1.49 -7.57
CA PRO A 94 -11.31 -2.00 -8.87
C PRO A 94 -10.07 -2.90 -8.72
N LEU A 95 -9.98 -3.94 -9.55
CA LEU A 95 -8.76 -4.75 -9.64
C LEU A 95 -7.54 -3.84 -9.89
N PRO A 96 -6.32 -4.29 -9.54
CA PRO A 96 -5.10 -3.53 -9.76
C PRO A 96 -5.12 -2.90 -11.15
N GLY A 97 -5.14 -1.57 -11.18
CA GLY A 97 -5.48 -0.86 -12.39
C GLY A 97 -4.46 -1.13 -13.48
N GLU A 98 -4.91 -1.03 -14.72
CA GLU A 98 -4.10 -1.36 -15.90
C GLU A 98 -2.96 -0.35 -16.10
N THR A 99 -2.96 0.76 -15.36
CA THR A 99 -2.03 1.87 -15.52
C THR A 99 -1.26 2.20 -14.24
N ALA A 100 -0.09 2.84 -14.40
CA ALA A 100 0.68 3.37 -13.29
C ALA A 100 -0.09 4.44 -12.49
N ASN A 101 -1.00 5.17 -13.14
CA ASN A 101 -1.83 6.20 -12.51
C ASN A 101 -2.80 5.58 -11.50
N ASP A 102 -3.46 4.48 -11.87
CA ASP A 102 -4.39 3.78 -10.99
C ASP A 102 -3.67 3.18 -9.78
N ILE A 103 -2.53 2.52 -10.03
CA ILE A 103 -1.69 1.93 -8.97
C ILE A 103 -1.25 3.01 -8.00
N TYR A 104 -0.79 4.16 -8.51
CA TYR A 104 -0.41 5.29 -7.68
C TYR A 104 -1.59 5.83 -6.87
N SER A 105 -2.74 6.04 -7.51
CA SER A 105 -3.93 6.63 -6.91
C SER A 105 -4.48 5.77 -5.76
N VAL A 106 -4.53 4.45 -5.95
CA VAL A 106 -4.88 3.52 -4.87
C VAL A 106 -3.83 3.56 -3.76
N ASP A 107 -2.55 3.59 -4.13
CA ASP A 107 -1.47 3.57 -3.17
C ASP A 107 -1.45 4.79 -2.23
N VAL A 108 -1.83 5.98 -2.71
CA VAL A 108 -1.92 7.16 -1.82
C VAL A 108 -2.80 6.90 -0.60
N MET A 109 -3.86 6.10 -0.77
CA MET A 109 -4.75 5.71 0.33
C MET A 109 -4.34 4.39 0.99
N LEU A 110 -3.95 3.37 0.22
CA LEU A 110 -3.60 2.07 0.77
C LEU A 110 -2.17 1.99 1.33
N ARG A 111 -1.36 3.04 1.25
CA ARG A 111 -0.05 3.12 1.92
C ARG A 111 -0.10 2.89 3.44
N TYR A 112 -1.26 3.08 4.06
CA TYR A 112 -1.47 2.80 5.48
C TYR A 112 -1.81 1.33 5.77
N LEU A 113 -1.97 0.50 4.73
CA LEU A 113 -2.31 -0.93 4.83
C LEU A 113 -1.33 -1.71 5.73
N PRO A 114 0.00 -1.49 5.69
CA PRO A 114 0.91 -2.20 6.59
C PRO A 114 0.67 -1.88 8.07
N ASP A 115 0.32 -0.65 8.40
CA ASP A 115 0.03 -0.26 9.78
C ASP A 115 -1.34 -0.76 10.22
N LEU A 116 -2.33 -0.72 9.33
CA LEU A 116 -3.64 -1.30 9.57
C LEU A 116 -3.56 -2.81 9.85
N ALA A 117 -2.79 -3.56 9.05
CA ALA A 117 -2.57 -4.99 9.26
C ALA A 117 -1.84 -5.30 10.57
N LYS A 118 -0.91 -4.44 11.00
CA LYS A 118 -0.29 -4.56 12.34
C LYS A 118 -1.31 -4.36 13.45
N ILE A 119 -2.25 -3.43 13.29
CA ILE A 119 -3.32 -3.18 14.27
C ILE A 119 -4.28 -4.37 14.30
N ALA A 120 -4.82 -4.79 13.15
CA ALA A 120 -5.74 -5.93 13.04
C ALA A 120 -5.20 -7.19 13.70
N LYS A 121 -3.93 -7.52 13.43
CA LYS A 121 -3.27 -8.71 14.01
C LYS A 121 -3.16 -8.68 15.54
N ARG A 122 -3.07 -7.48 16.14
CA ARG A 122 -3.01 -7.32 17.61
C ARG A 122 -4.37 -7.43 18.28
N VAL A 123 -5.44 -7.16 17.53
CA VAL A 123 -6.81 -7.13 18.05
C VAL A 123 -7.40 -8.54 18.13
N ALA A 124 -7.17 -9.39 17.12
CA ALA A 124 -7.59 -10.79 17.12
C ALA A 124 -6.70 -11.64 16.19
N MET A 125 -6.15 -12.75 16.72
CA MET A 125 -5.43 -13.74 15.92
C MET A 125 -6.44 -14.69 15.26
N GLY A 126 -6.30 -14.96 13.95
CA GLY A 126 -7.22 -15.82 13.20
C GLY A 126 -8.52 -15.14 12.77
N ASP A 127 -8.58 -13.82 12.84
CA ASP A 127 -9.69 -13.01 12.32
C ASP A 127 -9.71 -13.03 10.77
N PRO A 128 -10.88 -13.27 10.12
CA PRO A 128 -11.04 -13.17 8.67
C PRO A 128 -10.49 -11.89 8.05
N LEU A 129 -10.46 -10.78 8.81
CA LEU A 129 -9.86 -9.53 8.38
C LEU A 129 -8.36 -9.67 8.10
N ASN A 130 -7.61 -10.48 8.86
CA ASN A 130 -6.17 -10.65 8.63
C ASN A 130 -5.89 -11.36 7.29
N ASP A 131 -6.73 -12.34 6.94
CA ASP A 131 -6.63 -13.06 5.67
C ASP A 131 -6.98 -12.12 4.52
N ALA A 132 -8.09 -11.38 4.67
CA ALA A 132 -8.53 -10.38 3.70
C ALA A 132 -7.49 -9.27 3.45
N LEU A 133 -6.86 -8.74 4.51
CA LEU A 133 -5.78 -7.76 4.39
C LEU A 133 -4.53 -8.36 3.73
N THR A 134 -4.28 -9.65 3.92
CA THR A 134 -3.17 -10.35 3.28
C THR A 134 -3.42 -10.53 1.79
N GLU A 135 -4.63 -10.93 1.39
CA GLU A 135 -5.00 -11.02 -0.04
C GLU A 135 -5.03 -9.65 -0.70
N LEU A 136 -5.59 -8.63 -0.05
CA LEU A 136 -5.52 -7.25 -0.55
C LEU A 136 -4.06 -6.79 -0.71
N GLY A 137 -3.18 -7.14 0.23
CA GLY A 137 -1.77 -6.82 0.13
C GLY A 137 -1.06 -7.55 -1.03
N LYS A 138 -1.48 -8.78 -1.37
CA LYS A 138 -0.97 -9.47 -2.56
C LYS A 138 -1.44 -8.79 -3.85
N ALA A 139 -2.71 -8.37 -3.88
CA ALA A 139 -3.29 -7.64 -5.01
C ALA A 139 -2.66 -6.26 -5.21
N TRP A 140 -2.20 -5.60 -4.14
CA TRP A 140 -1.56 -4.27 -4.23
C TRP A 140 -0.12 -4.32 -3.68
N PRO A 141 0.85 -4.85 -4.46
CA PRO A 141 2.23 -5.02 -3.99
C PRO A 141 2.87 -3.72 -3.51
N LEU A 142 2.62 -2.59 -4.21
CA LEU A 142 3.21 -1.28 -3.87
C LEU A 142 2.83 -0.82 -2.46
N SER A 143 1.56 -1.00 -2.09
CA SER A 143 0.98 -0.58 -0.81
C SER A 143 1.28 -1.54 0.34
N SER A 144 1.66 -2.79 0.03
CA SER A 144 1.82 -3.84 1.03
C SER A 144 3.26 -4.12 1.46
N VAL A 145 4.21 -3.31 1.01
CA VAL A 145 5.62 -3.43 1.43
C VAL A 145 5.73 -3.29 2.95
N GLY A 146 6.45 -4.21 3.58
CA GLY A 146 6.59 -4.28 5.03
C GLY A 146 5.49 -5.08 5.73
N MET A 147 4.52 -5.66 5.02
CA MET A 147 3.53 -6.61 5.56
C MET A 147 4.07 -8.03 5.60
N PRO A 148 4.35 -8.61 6.79
CA PRO A 148 4.95 -9.93 6.85
C PRO A 148 4.10 -11.08 6.32
N SER A 149 2.78 -10.98 6.46
CA SER A 149 1.83 -12.02 6.05
C SER A 149 1.72 -12.15 4.54
N VAL A 150 2.00 -11.09 3.78
CA VAL A 150 1.93 -11.09 2.32
C VAL A 150 3.04 -11.94 1.69
N GLY A 151 4.20 -12.04 2.35
CA GLY A 151 5.30 -12.86 1.86
C GLY A 151 5.99 -12.28 0.63
N ALA A 152 6.49 -13.16 -0.24
CA ALA A 152 7.08 -12.80 -1.51
C ALA A 152 5.98 -12.60 -2.56
N VAL A 153 6.00 -11.46 -3.26
CA VAL A 153 5.08 -11.16 -4.37
C VAL A 153 5.90 -10.51 -5.47
N GLN A 154 5.70 -10.95 -6.70
CA GLN A 154 6.28 -10.30 -7.87
C GLN A 154 5.55 -8.98 -8.11
N PRO A 155 6.25 -7.84 -8.16
CA PRO A 155 5.61 -6.59 -8.52
C PRO A 155 5.09 -6.66 -9.96
N GLU A 156 3.96 -6.01 -10.22
CA GLU A 156 3.38 -5.90 -11.55
C GLU A 156 4.34 -5.14 -12.49
N ALA A 157 4.26 -5.46 -13.80
CA ALA A 157 5.07 -4.79 -14.81
C ALA A 157 4.92 -3.26 -14.75
N MET A 158 3.69 -2.77 -14.53
CA MET A 158 3.39 -1.33 -14.41
C MET A 158 4.18 -0.63 -13.27
N ILE A 159 4.46 -1.33 -12.17
CA ILE A 159 5.32 -0.79 -11.09
C ILE A 159 6.77 -0.72 -11.57
N LEU A 160 7.27 -1.73 -12.28
CA LEU A 160 8.67 -1.82 -12.71
C LEU A 160 9.01 -0.90 -13.88
N ASP A 161 8.05 -0.71 -14.79
CA ASP A 161 8.18 0.09 -16.00
C ASP A 161 8.06 1.59 -15.70
N SER A 162 7.32 1.97 -14.65
CA SER A 162 7.29 3.34 -14.14
C SER A 162 8.53 3.64 -13.28
N PRO A 163 9.40 4.59 -13.67
CA PRO A 163 10.58 4.95 -12.87
C PRO A 163 10.23 5.42 -11.46
N VAL A 164 9.14 6.18 -11.33
CA VAL A 164 8.63 6.72 -10.08
C VAL A 164 8.14 5.59 -9.17
N LEU A 165 7.26 4.72 -9.65
CA LEU A 165 6.69 3.64 -8.82
C LEU A 165 7.75 2.63 -8.42
N LYS A 166 8.68 2.32 -9.33
CA LYS A 166 9.83 1.47 -9.02
C LYS A 166 10.70 2.08 -7.92
N ALA A 167 11.02 3.37 -8.00
CA ALA A 167 11.80 4.05 -6.97
C ALA A 167 11.07 4.02 -5.62
N LEU A 168 9.77 4.36 -5.61
CA LEU A 168 8.93 4.31 -4.42
C LEU A 168 8.88 2.89 -3.81
N TYR A 169 8.74 1.87 -4.64
CA TYR A 169 8.72 0.47 -4.20
C TYR A 169 10.06 0.09 -3.55
N VAL A 170 11.19 0.42 -4.19
CA VAL A 170 12.53 0.18 -3.65
C VAL A 170 12.74 0.91 -2.32
N ASP A 171 12.38 2.19 -2.24
CA ASP A 171 12.53 2.99 -1.03
C ASP A 171 11.76 2.40 0.14
N ARG A 172 10.53 1.92 -0.11
CA ARG A 172 9.74 1.23 0.91
C ARG A 172 10.36 -0.09 1.33
N ILE A 173 10.94 -0.87 0.41
CA ILE A 173 11.64 -2.12 0.73
C ILE A 173 12.82 -1.84 1.66
N LEU A 174 13.60 -0.81 1.35
CA LEU A 174 14.74 -0.39 2.16
C LEU A 174 14.29 0.11 3.54
N ALA A 175 13.31 1.02 3.59
CA ALA A 175 12.79 1.61 4.82
C ALA A 175 12.21 0.55 5.77
N THR A 176 11.50 -0.45 5.23
CA THR A 176 10.88 -1.52 6.01
C THR A 176 11.78 -2.74 6.22
N ASN A 177 12.98 -2.76 5.60
CA ASN A 177 13.88 -3.92 5.56
C ASN A 177 13.20 -5.23 5.10
N ASP A 178 12.31 -5.11 4.11
CA ASP A 178 11.47 -6.21 3.62
C ASP A 178 12.19 -7.07 2.57
N VAL A 179 13.12 -7.91 3.03
CA VAL A 179 13.91 -8.83 2.19
C VAL A 179 13.06 -9.74 1.29
N ARG A 180 11.79 -10.00 1.64
CA ARG A 180 10.89 -10.88 0.87
C ARG A 180 10.49 -10.26 -0.48
N ARG A 181 10.58 -8.94 -0.60
CA ARG A 181 10.31 -8.21 -1.86
C ARG A 181 11.53 -8.10 -2.75
N VAL A 182 12.71 -8.48 -2.25
CA VAL A 182 13.97 -8.46 -3.01
C VAL A 182 14.07 -9.75 -3.84
N LEU A 183 13.18 -9.87 -4.83
CA LEU A 183 13.13 -11.00 -5.74
C LEU A 183 14.16 -10.83 -6.87
N LYS A 184 14.74 -11.93 -7.35
CA LYS A 184 15.69 -11.90 -8.46
C LYS A 184 15.06 -11.26 -9.70
N GLY A 185 15.87 -10.55 -10.48
CA GLY A 185 15.44 -9.79 -11.65
C GLY A 185 15.47 -8.27 -11.42
N PRO A 186 14.63 -7.50 -12.11
CA PRO A 186 14.71 -6.04 -12.14
C PRO A 186 14.66 -5.38 -10.76
N ILE A 187 13.85 -5.91 -9.83
CA ILE A 187 13.74 -5.33 -8.49
C ILE A 187 15.00 -5.57 -7.66
N TYR A 188 15.65 -6.75 -7.77
CA TYR A 188 16.92 -7.02 -7.10
C TYR A 188 18.01 -6.05 -7.58
N ASP A 189 18.09 -5.81 -8.89
CA ASP A 189 19.07 -4.89 -9.46
C ASP A 189 18.79 -3.45 -9.03
N ALA A 190 17.52 -3.03 -9.00
CA ALA A 190 17.12 -1.71 -8.53
C ALA A 190 17.44 -1.50 -7.03
N VAL A 191 17.14 -2.47 -6.18
CA VAL A 191 17.49 -2.44 -4.75
C VAL A 191 19.00 -2.39 -4.54
N LYS A 192 19.77 -3.19 -5.31
CA LYS A 192 21.22 -3.20 -5.25
C LYS A 192 21.81 -1.85 -5.67
N ALA A 193 21.28 -1.25 -6.74
CA ALA A 193 21.68 0.06 -7.21
C ALA A 193 21.37 1.16 -6.18
N ALA A 194 20.19 1.13 -5.57
CA ALA A 194 19.77 2.10 -4.56
C ALA A 194 20.62 2.05 -3.27
N ILE A 195 21.06 0.87 -2.85
CA ILE A 195 22.02 0.74 -1.72
C ILE A 195 23.39 1.32 -2.09
N GLY A 196 23.81 1.14 -3.35
CA GLY A 196 25.06 1.66 -3.89
C GLY A 196 26.26 1.36 -2.98
N GLY A 197 27.02 2.41 -2.67
CA GLY A 197 28.21 2.35 -1.80
C GLY A 197 27.93 2.39 -0.30
N PHE A 198 26.67 2.41 0.15
CA PHE A 198 26.29 2.66 1.54
C PHE A 198 25.53 1.48 2.20
N PRO A 199 26.11 0.28 2.26
CA PRO A 199 25.44 -0.91 2.81
C PRO A 199 25.03 -0.80 4.29
N GLN A 200 25.63 0.12 5.03
CA GLN A 200 25.31 0.39 6.43
C GLN A 200 23.92 1.03 6.64
N LEU A 201 23.33 1.62 5.61
CA LEU A 201 21.99 2.23 5.69
C LEU A 201 20.88 1.17 5.66
N ALA A 202 21.13 0.01 5.04
CA ALA A 202 20.19 -1.11 4.97
C ALA A 202 20.92 -2.46 5.18
N PRO A 203 21.49 -2.71 6.36
CA PRO A 203 22.45 -3.80 6.58
C PRO A 203 21.85 -5.20 6.41
N LYS A 204 20.54 -5.36 6.64
CA LYS A 204 19.83 -6.63 6.40
C LYS A 204 19.68 -6.90 4.91
N ILE A 205 19.24 -5.90 4.15
CA ILE A 205 19.08 -5.99 2.69
C ILE A 205 20.45 -6.17 2.03
N ALA A 206 21.46 -5.40 2.41
CA ALA A 206 22.81 -5.50 1.87
C ALA A 206 23.42 -6.91 2.05
N ARG A 207 23.19 -7.54 3.21
CA ARG A 207 23.58 -8.94 3.44
C ARG A 207 22.85 -9.90 2.51
N TYR A 208 21.54 -9.75 2.37
CA TYR A 208 20.74 -10.61 1.49
C TYR A 208 21.19 -10.51 0.02
N VAL A 209 21.42 -9.29 -0.46
CA VAL A 209 21.89 -9.04 -1.83
C VAL A 209 23.29 -9.61 -2.05
N LYS A 210 24.24 -9.44 -1.10
CA LYS A 210 25.60 -10.01 -1.20
C LYS A 210 25.66 -11.54 -1.08
N ALA A 211 24.81 -12.12 -0.22
CA ALA A 211 24.81 -13.56 0.07
C ALA A 211 24.21 -14.40 -1.07
N THR A 212 23.58 -13.77 -2.07
CA THR A 212 22.96 -14.49 -3.17
C THR A 212 23.84 -14.41 -4.44
N PRO A 213 24.82 -15.32 -4.63
CA PRO A 213 25.71 -15.28 -5.79
C PRO A 213 24.92 -15.40 -7.10
N ALA A 214 25.41 -14.74 -8.15
CA ALA A 214 24.81 -14.72 -9.49
C ALA A 214 24.77 -16.09 -10.21
N SER A 215 25.28 -17.16 -9.60
CA SER A 215 25.61 -18.42 -10.28
C SER A 215 25.09 -19.70 -9.63
N ARG A 216 24.12 -19.63 -8.71
CA ARG A 216 23.45 -20.84 -8.21
C ARG A 216 21.96 -20.76 -8.43
N LEU A 217 21.56 -21.03 -9.66
CA LEU A 217 20.40 -21.82 -10.09
C LEU A 217 20.38 -21.75 -11.63
N GLY A 218 21.32 -22.46 -12.24
CA GLY A 218 21.18 -22.88 -13.63
C GLY A 218 20.65 -24.31 -13.63
N ARG A 219 19.42 -24.49 -14.10
CA ARG A 219 18.89 -25.61 -14.89
C ARG A 219 17.43 -25.36 -15.18
#